data_AF-A0A8S3G7T5-F1
#
_entry.id   AF-A0A8S3G7T5-F1
#
_cell.length_a   1.000
_cell.length_b   1.000
_cell.length_c   1.000
_cell.angle_alpha   90.00
_cell.angle_beta   90.00
_cell.angle_gamma   90.00
#
_symmetry.space_group_name_H-M   'P 1'
#
loop_
_entity.id
_entity.type
_entity.pdbx_description
1 polymer ?
#
loop_
_entity_poly.entity_id
_entity_poly.type
_entity_poly.pdbx_seq_one_letter_code
_entity_poly.pdbx_strand_id
1 'polypeptide(L)'
;STTTLHWQDLHSNKNVQLTRPIWGKHDQQFTWIDKNTILFLSNRASSDLTQIFQLTLPDDLSTLSGFIEPTQITNYSLNIDNLLVNRNATRLAFSCQVYANLDIEQTNARKQAELDSGRTIYKFDKLYIRHWDEYYTGLRNHPFIVSINRQANGIFQLSSNPVDVLLNIDSDSPTKPFGDAKAQWSFSASGNSFAFTRQHDEDSSVA
;
A
#
# COMPACT_ATOMS: atom_id res chain seq x y z
N SER A 1 13.06 12.39 -9.27
CA SER A 1 11.83 12.84 -9.94
C SER A 1 10.74 13.01 -8.89
N THR A 2 9.51 13.38 -9.29
CA THR A 2 8.32 13.40 -8.43
C THR A 2 7.12 12.94 -9.25
N THR A 3 6.10 12.39 -8.60
CA THR A 3 4.80 12.10 -9.21
C THR A 3 3.70 12.80 -8.41
N THR A 4 2.73 13.38 -9.12
CA THR A 4 1.63 14.17 -8.56
C THR A 4 0.29 13.65 -9.07
N LEU A 5 -0.78 13.90 -8.30
CA LEU A 5 -2.13 13.56 -8.72
C LEU A 5 -2.74 14.71 -9.52
N HIS A 6 -3.40 14.36 -10.61
CA HIS A 6 -4.14 15.27 -11.47
C HIS A 6 -5.57 14.78 -11.60
N TRP A 7 -6.51 15.72 -11.54
CA TRP A 7 -7.91 15.49 -11.90
C TRP A 7 -8.16 16.06 -13.29
N GLN A 8 -8.95 15.34 -14.07
CA GLN A 8 -9.34 15.73 -15.41
C GLN A 8 -10.86 15.67 -15.53
N ASP A 9 -11.47 16.81 -15.83
CA ASP A 9 -12.85 16.85 -16.29
C ASP A 9 -12.91 16.33 -17.73
N LEU A 10 -13.72 15.31 -17.96
CA LEU A 10 -13.87 14.69 -19.29
C LEU A 10 -14.87 15.42 -20.19
N HIS A 11 -15.72 16.29 -19.63
CA HIS A 11 -16.67 17.11 -20.39
C HIS A 11 -16.03 18.45 -20.77
N SER A 12 -15.42 19.14 -19.81
CA SER A 12 -14.82 20.46 -20.03
C SER A 12 -13.36 20.42 -20.48
N ASN A 13 -12.71 19.24 -20.44
CA ASN A 13 -11.28 19.07 -20.63
C ASN A 13 -10.41 19.88 -19.65
N LYS A 14 -10.96 20.37 -18.54
CA LYS A 14 -10.19 21.05 -17.50
C LYS A 14 -9.31 20.07 -16.74
N ASN A 15 -8.01 20.37 -16.68
CA ASN A 15 -7.04 19.65 -15.85
C ASN A 15 -6.75 20.46 -14.58
N VAL A 16 -6.71 19.80 -13.43
CA VAL A 16 -6.34 20.39 -12.15
C VAL A 16 -5.31 19.50 -11.47
N GLN A 17 -4.13 20.06 -11.19
CA GLN A 17 -3.15 19.37 -10.36
C GLN A 17 -3.61 19.43 -8.89
N LEU A 18 -3.85 18.26 -8.30
CA LEU A 18 -4.39 18.14 -6.95
C LEU A 18 -3.31 18.27 -5.89
N THR A 19 -2.16 17.63 -6.08
CA THR A 19 -1.09 17.58 -5.08
C THR A 19 0.10 18.45 -5.47
N ARG A 20 0.70 19.07 -4.46
CA ARG A 20 1.93 19.88 -4.61
C ARG A 20 3.08 19.00 -5.09
N PRO A 21 3.85 19.42 -6.11
CA PRO A 21 5.05 18.70 -6.53
C PRO A 21 6.16 18.92 -5.49
N ILE A 22 6.63 17.84 -4.88
CA ILE A 22 7.74 17.85 -3.91
C ILE A 22 8.80 16.88 -4.42
N TRP A 23 10.03 17.35 -4.61
CA TRP A 23 11.10 16.51 -5.14
C TRP A 23 11.34 15.28 -4.27
N GLY A 24 11.46 14.10 -4.89
CA GLY A 24 11.62 12.82 -4.19
C GLY A 24 10.34 12.27 -3.56
N LYS A 25 9.21 13.00 -3.67
CA LYS A 25 7.90 12.50 -3.25
C LYS A 25 7.12 11.96 -4.44
N HIS A 26 6.46 10.84 -4.21
CA HIS A 26 5.80 10.06 -5.22
C HIS A 26 4.36 9.75 -4.80
N ASP A 27 3.40 10.39 -5.45
CA ASP A 27 1.99 10.02 -5.36
C ASP A 27 1.68 8.96 -6.41
N GLN A 28 1.15 7.82 -5.97
CA GLN A 28 0.92 6.65 -6.81
C GLN A 28 -0.27 5.83 -6.31
N GLN A 29 -0.69 4.86 -7.13
CA GLN A 29 -1.77 3.92 -6.83
C GLN A 29 -2.99 4.57 -6.13
N PHE A 30 -3.75 5.34 -6.89
CA PHE A 30 -4.91 6.05 -6.41
C PHE A 30 -6.20 5.26 -6.67
N THR A 31 -7.21 5.50 -5.83
CA THR A 31 -8.58 5.02 -6.01
C THR A 31 -9.57 6.06 -5.53
N TRP A 32 -10.65 6.26 -6.29
CA TRP A 32 -11.83 6.91 -5.77
C TRP A 32 -12.51 5.99 -4.77
N ILE A 33 -13.01 6.54 -3.68
CA ILE A 33 -13.83 5.80 -2.71
C ILE A 33 -15.27 6.32 -2.67
N ASP A 34 -15.47 7.57 -3.10
CA ASP A 34 -16.78 8.19 -3.31
C ASP A 34 -16.64 9.33 -4.36
N LYS A 35 -17.62 10.25 -4.43
CA LYS A 35 -17.64 11.33 -5.43
C LYS A 35 -16.54 12.38 -5.28
N ASN A 36 -15.97 12.54 -4.09
CA ASN A 36 -15.05 13.64 -3.79
C ASN A 36 -13.87 13.21 -2.93
N THR A 37 -13.67 11.90 -2.71
CA THR A 37 -12.58 11.39 -1.90
C THR A 37 -11.73 10.42 -2.69
N ILE A 38 -10.42 10.67 -2.69
CA ILE A 38 -9.40 9.83 -3.31
C ILE A 38 -8.47 9.32 -2.20
N LEU A 39 -8.24 8.01 -2.16
CA LEU A 39 -7.12 7.42 -1.42
C LEU A 39 -5.97 7.12 -2.37
N PHE A 40 -4.74 7.26 -1.90
CA PHE A 40 -3.54 7.04 -2.70
C PHE A 40 -2.34 6.71 -1.82
N LEU A 41 -1.29 6.14 -2.42
CA LEU A 41 -0.02 5.90 -1.75
C LEU A 41 0.93 7.07 -1.94
N SER A 42 1.64 7.45 -0.88
CA SER A 42 2.66 8.49 -0.94
C SER A 42 3.75 8.28 0.11
N ASN A 43 5.00 8.56 -0.25
CA ASN A 43 6.15 8.56 0.68
C ASN A 43 6.36 9.93 1.35
N ARG A 44 5.31 10.76 1.45
CA ARG A 44 5.35 12.09 2.10
C ARG A 44 5.22 12.04 3.62
N ALA A 45 5.05 10.86 4.21
CA ALA A 45 5.03 10.70 5.67
C ALA A 45 6.35 11.22 6.27
N SER A 46 6.33 11.62 7.54
CA SER A 46 7.53 12.11 8.23
C SER A 46 8.64 11.06 8.35
N SER A 47 8.28 9.77 8.28
CA SER A 47 9.20 8.64 8.25
C SER A 47 9.80 8.35 6.87
N ASP A 48 9.40 9.09 5.83
CA ASP A 48 9.67 8.81 4.40
C ASP A 48 9.17 7.45 3.90
N LEU A 49 8.45 6.68 4.72
CA LEU A 49 7.78 5.46 4.31
C LEU A 49 6.56 5.77 3.45
N THR A 50 6.30 4.91 2.46
CA THR A 50 5.07 4.96 1.67
C THR A 50 3.91 4.54 2.55
N GLN A 51 2.95 5.45 2.73
CA GLN A 51 1.73 5.25 3.52
C GLN A 51 0.50 5.63 2.68
N ILE A 52 -0.69 5.35 3.19
CA ILE A 52 -1.94 5.74 2.53
C ILE A 52 -2.33 7.14 2.98
N PHE A 53 -2.70 7.96 2.01
CA PHE A 53 -3.17 9.33 2.19
C PHE A 53 -4.56 9.49 1.57
N GLN A 54 -5.31 10.43 2.12
CA GLN A 54 -6.60 10.87 1.63
C GLN A 54 -6.51 12.29 1.06
N LEU A 55 -7.15 12.49 -0.08
CA LEU A 55 -7.56 13.79 -0.60
C LEU A 55 -9.07 13.92 -0.53
N THR A 56 -9.56 15.02 0.05
CA THR A 56 -10.96 15.42 -0.01
C THR A 56 -11.06 16.60 -0.98
N LEU A 57 -11.80 16.42 -2.07
CA LEU A 57 -11.97 17.39 -3.13
C LEU A 57 -13.14 18.34 -2.80
N PRO A 58 -13.02 19.64 -3.11
CA PRO A 58 -14.16 20.55 -3.11
C PRO A 58 -15.18 20.13 -4.16
N ASP A 59 -16.45 20.50 -3.98
CA ASP A 59 -17.50 20.20 -4.98
C ASP A 59 -17.23 20.92 -6.32
N ASP A 60 -16.58 22.09 -6.28
CA ASP A 60 -16.13 22.81 -7.47
C ASP A 60 -14.60 22.92 -7.50
N LEU A 61 -13.97 22.05 -8.30
CA LEU A 61 -12.53 22.11 -8.55
C LEU A 61 -12.13 23.29 -9.44
N SER A 62 -13.11 23.96 -10.08
CA SER A 62 -12.83 25.06 -10.98
C SER A 62 -12.29 26.29 -10.26
N THR A 63 -12.66 26.45 -8.98
CA THR A 63 -12.26 27.53 -8.08
C THR A 63 -11.02 27.21 -7.25
N LEU A 64 -10.42 26.02 -7.41
CA LEU A 64 -9.24 25.63 -6.65
C LEU A 64 -8.05 26.54 -7.02
N SER A 65 -7.54 27.28 -6.04
CA SER A 65 -6.28 28.02 -6.14
C SER A 65 -5.18 27.25 -5.40
N GLY A 66 -4.24 26.69 -6.16
CA GLY A 66 -3.12 25.91 -5.61
C GLY A 66 -3.42 24.42 -5.47
N PHE A 67 -2.95 23.82 -4.38
CA PHE A 67 -2.98 22.38 -4.14
C PHE A 67 -3.84 22.03 -2.93
N ILE A 68 -4.32 20.80 -2.88
CA ILE A 68 -5.02 20.24 -1.74
C ILE A 68 -4.00 19.52 -0.86
N GLU A 69 -4.00 19.84 0.44
CA GLU A 69 -3.11 19.18 1.39
C GLU A 69 -3.69 17.79 1.77
N PRO A 70 -2.96 16.69 1.51
CA PRO A 70 -3.46 15.36 1.85
C PRO A 70 -3.39 15.06 3.33
N THR A 71 -4.34 14.26 3.81
CA THR A 71 -4.34 13.74 5.19
C THR A 71 -3.78 12.32 5.21
N GLN A 72 -2.77 12.07 6.04
CA GLN A 72 -2.23 10.71 6.24
C GLN A 72 -3.25 9.87 7.01
N ILE A 73 -3.58 8.67 6.52
CA ILE A 73 -4.56 7.78 7.16
C ILE A 73 -3.95 6.50 7.75
N THR A 74 -2.70 6.17 7.39
CA THR A 74 -1.94 5.06 7.99
C THR A 74 -0.58 5.52 8.48
N ASN A 75 -0.02 4.85 9.49
CA ASN A 75 1.31 5.13 10.02
C ASN A 75 1.99 3.83 10.49
N TYR A 76 2.17 2.89 9.58
CA TYR A 76 2.86 1.63 9.87
C TYR A 76 4.39 1.79 9.83
N SER A 77 5.10 0.87 10.48
CA SER A 77 6.57 0.85 10.51
C SER A 77 7.23 0.31 9.23
N LEU A 78 6.44 -0.13 8.24
CA LEU A 78 6.90 -0.60 6.93
C LEU A 78 6.24 0.18 5.79
N ASN A 79 6.86 0.11 4.60
CA ASN A 79 6.26 0.63 3.37
C ASN A 79 4.99 -0.15 3.02
N ILE A 80 3.97 0.59 2.58
CA ILE A 80 2.83 0.04 1.86
C ILE A 80 3.14 0.07 0.37
N ASP A 81 3.03 -1.08 -0.28
CA ASP A 81 3.36 -1.23 -1.71
C ASP A 81 2.11 -1.29 -2.60
N ASN A 82 0.96 -1.70 -2.02
CA ASN A 82 -0.30 -1.87 -2.75
C ASN A 82 -1.51 -1.30 -2.01
N LEU A 83 -2.54 -0.89 -2.74
CA LEU A 83 -3.81 -0.38 -2.20
C LEU A 83 -5.04 -0.89 -2.97
N LEU A 84 -6.03 -1.41 -2.25
CA LEU A 84 -7.37 -1.70 -2.74
C LEU A 84 -8.42 -1.36 -1.67
N VAL A 85 -9.55 -0.78 -2.07
CA VAL A 85 -10.67 -0.44 -1.16
C VAL A 85 -11.91 -1.18 -1.64
N ASN A 86 -12.72 -1.70 -0.72
CA ASN A 86 -13.98 -2.34 -1.10
C ASN A 86 -15.01 -1.30 -1.57
N ARG A 87 -16.02 -1.74 -2.33
CA ARG A 87 -17.04 -0.85 -2.90
C ARG A 87 -17.76 0.04 -1.88
N ASN A 88 -17.94 -0.46 -0.66
CA ASN A 88 -18.69 0.25 0.39
C ASN A 88 -17.79 1.16 1.26
N ALA A 89 -16.49 1.26 0.95
CA ALA A 89 -15.50 2.02 1.73
C ALA A 89 -15.50 1.66 3.23
N THR A 90 -15.67 0.38 3.55
CA THR A 90 -15.63 -0.15 4.92
C THR A 90 -14.40 -1.01 5.20
N ARG A 91 -13.69 -1.43 4.14
CA ARG A 91 -12.47 -2.23 4.24
C ARG A 91 -11.44 -1.74 3.24
N LEU A 92 -10.20 -1.81 3.67
CA LEU A 92 -9.01 -1.52 2.89
C LEU A 92 -8.12 -2.76 2.91
N ALA A 93 -7.61 -3.15 1.75
CA ALA A 93 -6.50 -4.08 1.61
C ALA A 93 -5.25 -3.31 1.19
N PHE A 94 -4.13 -3.63 1.79
CA PHE A 94 -2.82 -3.11 1.40
C PHE A 94 -1.78 -4.23 1.45
N SER A 95 -0.61 -4.04 0.83
CA SER A 95 0.49 -5.00 1.00
C SER A 95 1.70 -4.36 1.69
N CYS A 96 2.42 -5.19 2.43
CA CYS A 96 3.74 -4.89 2.98
C CYS A 96 4.68 -6.06 2.72
N GLN A 97 5.97 -5.78 2.64
CA GLN A 97 7.00 -6.81 2.67
C GLN A 97 7.29 -7.26 4.10
N VAL A 98 6.91 -8.50 4.44
CA VAL A 98 7.06 -9.10 5.77
C VAL A 98 7.73 -10.46 5.71
N TYR A 99 8.30 -10.91 6.82
CA TYR A 99 8.65 -12.33 6.94
C TYR A 99 7.37 -13.13 7.20
N ALA A 100 7.21 -14.29 6.55
CA ALA A 100 5.92 -14.98 6.52
C ALA A 100 5.35 -15.34 7.90
N ASN A 101 6.20 -15.51 8.92
CA ASN A 101 5.82 -15.82 10.30
C ASN A 101 5.85 -14.62 11.27
N LEU A 102 6.09 -13.40 10.78
CA LEU A 102 6.20 -12.19 11.60
C LEU A 102 5.15 -11.16 11.18
N ASP A 103 4.65 -10.39 12.13
CA ASP A 103 3.84 -9.21 11.83
C ASP A 103 4.70 -8.03 11.32
N ILE A 104 4.04 -6.90 11.06
CA ILE A 104 4.66 -5.67 10.56
C ILE A 104 5.74 -5.14 11.51
N GLU A 105 5.45 -5.09 12.82
CA GLU A 105 6.35 -4.52 13.82
C GLU A 105 7.53 -5.46 14.11
N GLN A 106 7.27 -6.76 14.19
CA GLN A 106 8.30 -7.80 14.34
C GLN A 106 9.22 -7.85 13.13
N THR A 107 8.68 -7.73 11.92
CA THR A 107 9.47 -7.62 10.69
C THR A 107 10.35 -6.38 10.75
N ASN A 108 9.81 -5.22 11.12
CA ASN A 108 10.59 -3.99 11.22
C ASN A 108 11.71 -4.11 12.27
N ALA A 109 11.41 -4.66 13.44
CA ALA A 109 12.40 -4.88 14.50
C ALA A 109 13.53 -5.82 14.04
N ARG A 110 13.21 -6.91 13.34
CA ARG A 110 14.22 -7.80 12.75
C ARG A 110 15.08 -7.08 11.72
N LYS A 111 14.48 -6.32 10.81
CA LYS A 111 15.23 -5.53 9.82
C LYS A 111 16.17 -4.54 10.47
N GLN A 112 15.72 -3.86 11.53
CA GLN A 112 16.57 -2.91 12.27
C GLN A 112 17.74 -3.63 12.96
N ALA A 113 17.47 -4.77 13.60
CA ALA A 113 18.53 -5.57 14.23
C ALA A 113 19.55 -6.10 13.21
N GLU A 114 19.10 -6.51 12.02
CA GLU A 114 19.96 -6.93 10.91
C GLU A 114 20.86 -5.76 10.44
N LEU A 115 20.29 -4.56 10.27
CA LEU A 115 21.03 -3.34 9.92
C LEU A 115 22.07 -2.96 11.00
N ASP A 116 21.65 -2.95 12.28
CA ASP A 116 22.49 -2.55 13.41
C ASP A 116 23.64 -3.54 13.65
N SER A 117 23.47 -4.81 13.26
CA SER A 117 24.53 -5.81 13.36
C SER A 117 25.74 -5.51 12.47
N GLY A 118 25.58 -4.66 11.45
CA GLY A 118 26.61 -4.34 10.46
C GLY A 118 27.04 -5.54 9.60
N ARG A 119 26.33 -6.67 9.68
CA ARG A 119 26.64 -7.91 8.98
C ARG A 119 25.62 -8.18 7.90
N THR A 120 26.05 -8.11 6.64
CA THR A 120 25.26 -8.59 5.51
C THR A 120 25.63 -10.04 5.22
N ILE A 121 25.00 -10.99 5.91
CA ILE A 121 25.17 -12.43 5.64
C ILE A 121 23.83 -12.96 5.12
N TYR A 122 23.81 -13.38 3.85
CA TYR A 122 22.65 -14.04 3.28
C TYR A 122 22.91 -15.55 3.18
N LYS A 123 22.02 -16.34 3.76
CA LYS A 123 21.95 -17.77 3.53
C LYS A 123 20.79 -18.03 2.58
N PHE A 124 21.08 -18.63 1.43
CA PHE A 124 20.04 -19.00 0.46
C PHE A 124 19.97 -20.52 0.39
N ASP A 125 18.79 -21.05 0.69
CA ASP A 125 18.51 -22.49 0.62
C ASP A 125 17.77 -22.86 -0.69
N LYS A 126 17.53 -21.89 -1.57
CA LYS A 126 16.80 -22.03 -2.86
C LYS A 126 17.64 -21.47 -4.01
N LEU A 127 17.40 -21.92 -5.25
CA LEU A 127 18.15 -21.48 -6.43
C LEU A 127 17.70 -20.11 -6.95
N TYR A 128 16.42 -19.76 -6.80
CA TYR A 128 15.91 -18.46 -7.22
C TYR A 128 16.16 -17.41 -6.13
N ILE A 129 17.37 -16.83 -6.14
CA ILE A 129 17.87 -15.97 -5.05
C ILE A 129 17.79 -14.47 -5.33
N ARG A 130 17.43 -14.06 -6.56
CA ARG A 130 17.44 -12.65 -6.97
C ARG A 130 16.53 -12.39 -8.16
N HIS A 131 15.91 -11.22 -8.18
CA HIS A 131 15.35 -10.62 -9.39
C HIS A 131 16.07 -9.31 -9.71
N TRP A 132 16.79 -9.28 -10.83
CA TRP A 132 17.63 -8.18 -11.33
C TRP A 132 18.51 -7.47 -10.32
N ASP A 133 17.99 -6.62 -9.45
CA ASP A 133 18.71 -5.80 -8.46
C ASP A 133 18.37 -6.14 -7.00
N GLU A 134 17.43 -7.05 -6.76
CA GLU A 134 16.93 -7.37 -5.41
C GLU A 134 17.14 -8.86 -5.07
N TYR A 135 17.86 -9.12 -3.97
CA TYR A 135 18.02 -10.47 -3.42
C TYR A 135 16.77 -10.88 -2.64
N TYR A 136 16.38 -12.15 -2.74
CA TYR A 136 15.32 -12.72 -1.93
C TYR A 136 15.83 -13.04 -0.52
N THR A 137 15.72 -12.08 0.39
CA THR A 137 16.19 -12.20 1.78
C THR A 137 15.18 -12.85 2.73
N GLY A 138 14.12 -13.45 2.19
CA GLY A 138 13.03 -14.08 2.94
C GLY A 138 11.79 -13.20 3.13
N LEU A 139 11.83 -11.94 2.68
CA LEU A 139 10.65 -11.05 2.70
C LEU A 139 9.65 -11.43 1.60
N ARG A 140 8.39 -11.59 2.00
CA ARG A 140 7.23 -11.85 1.16
C ARG A 140 6.30 -10.67 1.12
N ASN A 141 5.70 -10.44 -0.03
CA ASN A 141 4.66 -9.44 -0.19
C ASN A 141 3.33 -10.02 0.33
N HIS A 142 2.83 -9.57 1.47
CA HIS A 142 1.60 -10.10 2.05
C HIS A 142 0.45 -9.08 1.98
N PRO A 143 -0.78 -9.51 1.64
CA PRO A 143 -1.97 -8.68 1.80
C PRO A 143 -2.35 -8.57 3.28
N PHE A 144 -2.63 -7.36 3.72
CA PHE A 144 -3.24 -7.04 4.99
C PHE A 144 -4.61 -6.43 4.77
N ILE A 145 -5.62 -6.90 5.50
CA ILE A 145 -6.98 -6.35 5.46
C ILE A 145 -7.26 -5.62 6.77
N VAL A 146 -7.80 -4.41 6.67
CA VAL A 146 -8.18 -3.57 7.80
C VAL A 146 -9.56 -2.97 7.58
N SER A 147 -10.33 -2.80 8.66
CA SER A 147 -11.60 -2.08 8.62
C SER A 147 -11.34 -0.58 8.67
N ILE A 148 -12.13 0.18 7.92
CA ILE A 148 -12.07 1.64 7.90
C ILE A 148 -13.45 2.24 8.14
N ASN A 149 -13.50 3.43 8.72
CA ASN A 149 -14.74 4.19 8.88
C ASN A 149 -14.52 5.67 8.58
N ARG A 150 -15.54 6.31 8.01
CA ARG A 150 -15.53 7.75 7.77
C ARG A 150 -15.90 8.48 9.06
N GLN A 151 -15.01 9.35 9.50
CA GLN A 151 -15.22 10.21 10.66
C GLN A 151 -16.14 11.39 10.31
N ALA A 152 -16.64 12.11 11.31
CA ALA A 152 -17.55 13.25 11.11
C ALA A 152 -16.94 14.38 10.26
N ASN A 153 -15.61 14.55 10.32
CA ASN A 153 -14.86 15.50 9.48
C ASN A 153 -14.62 15.00 8.03
N GLY A 154 -15.15 13.83 7.67
CA GLY A 154 -15.00 13.23 6.35
C GLY A 154 -13.69 12.47 6.11
N ILE A 155 -12.79 12.44 7.10
CA ILE A 155 -11.53 11.69 7.02
C ILE A 155 -11.77 10.22 7.36
N PHE A 156 -11.19 9.31 6.58
CA PHE A 156 -11.21 7.88 6.88
C PHE A 156 -10.15 7.54 7.92
N GLN A 157 -10.52 6.69 8.87
CA GLN A 157 -9.62 6.15 9.88
C GLN A 157 -9.70 4.63 9.89
N LEU A 158 -8.60 4.00 10.28
CA LEU A 158 -8.59 2.58 10.62
C LEU A 158 -9.43 2.34 11.88
N SER A 159 -10.32 1.35 11.83
CA SER A 159 -11.19 0.94 12.94
C SER A 159 -10.86 -0.47 13.46
N SER A 160 -9.82 -1.11 12.92
CA SER A 160 -9.29 -2.38 13.40
C SER A 160 -7.78 -2.46 13.23
N ASN A 161 -7.17 -3.47 13.83
CA ASN A 161 -5.80 -3.87 13.48
C ASN A 161 -5.80 -4.53 12.08
N PRO A 162 -4.67 -4.45 11.35
CA PRO A 162 -4.51 -5.17 10.09
C PRO A 162 -4.44 -6.69 10.34
N VAL A 163 -5.09 -7.45 9.47
CA VAL A 163 -5.06 -8.93 9.46
C VAL A 163 -4.27 -9.39 8.25
N ASP A 164 -3.17 -10.11 8.47
CA ASP A 164 -2.39 -10.73 7.41
C ASP A 164 -3.15 -11.92 6.79
N VAL A 165 -3.40 -11.84 5.48
CA VAL A 165 -4.11 -12.87 4.71
C VAL A 165 -3.23 -14.11 4.48
N LEU A 166 -1.91 -13.96 4.53
CA LEU A 166 -0.91 -14.99 4.26
C LEU A 166 -0.05 -15.31 5.50
N LEU A 167 -0.54 -15.04 6.71
CA LEU A 167 0.21 -15.37 7.93
C LEU A 167 0.62 -16.85 7.96
N ASN A 168 1.91 -17.11 8.18
CA ASN A 168 2.57 -18.41 8.14
C ASN A 168 2.53 -19.12 6.78
N ILE A 169 2.29 -18.38 5.69
CA ILE A 169 2.32 -18.88 4.33
C ILE A 169 3.47 -18.22 3.58
N ASP A 170 4.47 -19.01 3.18
CA ASP A 170 5.61 -18.54 2.39
C ASP A 170 5.19 -18.28 0.92
N SER A 171 4.53 -17.15 0.66
CA SER A 171 4.00 -16.81 -0.66
C SER A 171 3.86 -15.31 -0.87
N ASP A 172 3.95 -14.87 -2.12
CA ASP A 172 3.77 -13.47 -2.50
C ASP A 172 2.36 -13.21 -3.06
N SER A 173 1.71 -12.15 -2.56
CA SER A 173 0.49 -11.56 -3.10
C SER A 173 0.46 -10.03 -2.83
N PRO A 174 0.42 -9.17 -3.87
CA PRO A 174 0.54 -9.52 -5.29
C PRO A 174 1.87 -10.21 -5.59
N THR A 175 1.91 -11.03 -6.64
CA THR A 175 3.08 -11.84 -7.01
C THR A 175 4.28 -10.97 -7.32
N LYS A 176 5.47 -11.32 -6.85
CA LYS A 176 6.68 -10.60 -7.26
C LYS A 176 7.15 -11.06 -8.65
N PRO A 177 7.82 -10.22 -9.45
CA PRO A 177 8.19 -8.83 -9.17
C PRO A 177 7.18 -7.79 -9.72
N PHE A 178 6.26 -8.17 -10.60
CA PHE A 178 5.38 -7.24 -11.33
C PHE A 178 3.88 -7.36 -10.99
N GLY A 179 3.54 -8.05 -9.91
CA GLY A 179 2.15 -8.18 -9.47
C GLY A 179 1.57 -6.84 -9.05
N ASP A 180 0.33 -6.60 -9.48
CA ASP A 180 -0.45 -5.41 -9.13
C ASP A 180 -1.72 -5.85 -8.41
N ALA A 181 -1.98 -5.25 -7.25
CA ALA A 181 -3.18 -5.51 -6.47
C ALA A 181 -4.46 -5.31 -7.27
N LYS A 182 -4.53 -4.32 -8.17
CA LYS A 182 -5.76 -4.10 -8.96
C LYS A 182 -6.06 -5.22 -9.96
N ALA A 183 -5.04 -5.95 -10.40
CA ALA A 183 -5.20 -7.10 -11.30
C ALA A 183 -5.35 -8.43 -10.54
N GLN A 184 -4.84 -8.49 -9.31
CA GLN A 184 -4.66 -9.74 -8.58
C GLN A 184 -5.54 -9.88 -7.36
N TRP A 185 -6.16 -8.80 -6.88
CA TRP A 185 -7.03 -8.79 -5.72
C TRP A 185 -8.41 -8.28 -6.05
N SER A 186 -9.42 -8.80 -5.34
CA SER A 186 -10.77 -8.28 -5.43
C SER A 186 -11.55 -8.54 -4.15
N PHE A 187 -12.24 -7.52 -3.65
CA PHE A 187 -13.30 -7.74 -2.69
C PHE A 187 -14.57 -8.18 -3.41
N SER A 188 -15.27 -9.16 -2.84
CA SER A 188 -16.67 -9.45 -3.19
C SER A 188 -17.54 -8.19 -3.12
N ALA A 189 -18.65 -8.18 -3.85
CA ALA A 189 -19.57 -7.04 -3.88
C ALA A 189 -20.10 -6.64 -2.49
N SER A 190 -20.28 -7.61 -1.59
CA SER A 190 -20.67 -7.37 -0.18
C SER A 190 -19.52 -6.85 0.68
N GLY A 191 -18.27 -7.05 0.25
CA GLY A 191 -17.07 -6.73 1.02
C GLY A 191 -16.74 -7.74 2.12
N ASN A 192 -17.39 -8.91 2.16
CA ASN A 192 -17.17 -9.93 3.20
C ASN A 192 -16.20 -11.05 2.79
N SER A 193 -15.86 -11.13 1.51
CA SER A 193 -14.88 -12.06 0.97
C SER A 193 -13.83 -11.32 0.15
N PHE A 194 -12.61 -11.86 0.15
CA PHE A 194 -11.44 -11.33 -0.56
C PHE A 194 -10.83 -12.45 -1.41
N ALA A 195 -10.81 -12.24 -2.73
CA ALA A 195 -10.15 -13.12 -3.69
C ALA A 195 -8.78 -12.54 -4.03
N PHE A 196 -7.77 -13.39 -4.13
CA PHE A 196 -6.41 -12.98 -4.44
C PHE A 196 -5.65 -14.09 -5.19
N THR A 197 -4.69 -13.70 -6.03
CA THR A 197 -3.69 -14.64 -6.56
C THR A 197 -2.50 -14.71 -5.60
N ARG A 198 -1.91 -15.89 -5.40
CA ARG A 198 -0.62 -16.02 -4.73
C ARG A 198 0.37 -16.77 -5.61
N GLN A 199 1.65 -16.42 -5.47
CA GLN A 199 2.74 -17.18 -6.05
C GLN A 199 3.07 -18.37 -5.16
N HIS A 200 3.11 -19.55 -5.76
CA HIS A 200 3.54 -20.78 -5.10
C HIS A 200 5.02 -21.03 -5.38
N ASP A 201 5.84 -21.12 -4.32
CA ASP A 201 7.20 -21.65 -4.41
C ASP A 201 7.18 -23.14 -3.99
N GLU A 202 7.86 -23.99 -4.76
CA GLU A 202 7.76 -25.46 -4.74
C GLU A 202 8.16 -26.11 -3.39
N ASP A 203 8.85 -25.38 -2.50
CA ASP A 203 9.21 -25.82 -1.15
C ASP A 203 8.81 -24.74 -0.11
N SER A 204 7.59 -24.83 0.40
CA SER A 204 7.00 -23.86 1.34
C SER A 204 7.41 -24.09 2.80
N SER A 205 8.68 -24.38 3.09
CA SER A 205 9.17 -24.28 4.47
C SER A 205 9.50 -22.82 4.76
N VAL A 206 8.77 -22.21 5.70
CA VAL A 206 9.08 -20.89 6.25
C VAL A 206 10.55 -20.88 6.66
N ALA A 207 11.35 -20.00 6.04
CA ALA A 207 12.76 -19.82 6.35
C ALA A 207 12.95 -19.03 7.66
#